data_AF-A0A523AGW4-F1
#
_entry.id   AF-A0A523AGW4-F1
#
_cell.length_a   1.000
_cell.length_b   1.000
_cell.length_c   1.000
_cell.angle_alpha   90.00
_cell.angle_beta   90.00
_cell.angle_gamma   90.00
#
_symmetry.space_group_name_H-M   'P 1'
#
loop_
_entity.id
_entity.type
_entity.pdbx_description
1 polymer ?
#
loop_
_entity_poly.entity_id
_entity_poly.type
_entity_poly.pdbx_seq_one_letter_code
_entity_poly.pdbx_strand_id
1 'polypeptide(L)'
;MDILSHVFLPLILLAAIGKLKAKYTPLVLLSILPDFDKLFFLGILHSVVTTALAFAVLFYLEKRIKHGYEISVISSYFFFSHLFLDFLDGFVPLLYPISKIGVGIVFPAKLLIGNSSVAVEDIFPQLVFSELKPSNCYELFSGFGFASMIFFFLIIAFRRKG
;
A
#
# COMPACT_ATOMS: atom_id res chain seq x y z
N MET A 1 4.69 -4.51 4.48
CA MET A 1 3.61 -4.68 5.49
C MET A 1 2.84 -5.98 5.26
N ASP A 2 1.81 -6.28 6.07
CA ASP A 2 0.91 -7.43 5.89
C ASP A 2 -0.28 -7.13 4.97
N ILE A 3 -0.95 -8.18 4.46
CA ILE A 3 -2.07 -8.07 3.52
C ILE A 3 -3.21 -7.19 4.06
N LEU A 4 -3.56 -7.34 5.34
CA LEU A 4 -4.71 -6.61 5.90
C LEU A 4 -4.42 -5.11 5.93
N SER A 5 -3.18 -4.72 6.20
CA SER A 5 -2.77 -3.32 6.15
C SER A 5 -2.96 -2.72 4.75
N HIS A 6 -2.54 -3.45 3.70
CA HIS A 6 -2.71 -3.02 2.30
C HIS A 6 -4.16 -2.98 1.83
N VAL A 7 -5.06 -3.73 2.48
CA VAL A 7 -6.49 -3.73 2.17
C VAL A 7 -7.23 -2.64 2.92
N PHE A 8 -7.04 -2.58 4.24
CA PHE A 8 -7.91 -1.78 5.11
C PHE A 8 -7.49 -0.32 5.22
N LEU A 9 -6.21 0.01 5.14
CA LEU A 9 -5.77 1.42 5.15
C LEU A 9 -6.35 2.24 3.97
N PRO A 10 -6.26 1.79 2.70
CA PRO A 10 -6.88 2.55 1.61
C PRO A 10 -8.41 2.57 1.72
N LEU A 11 -9.04 1.53 2.25
CA LEU A 11 -10.48 1.52 2.52
C LEU A 11 -10.88 2.53 3.60
N ILE A 12 -10.12 2.64 4.68
CA ILE A 12 -10.31 3.63 5.74
C ILE A 12 -10.25 5.04 5.16
N LEU A 13 -9.24 5.33 4.32
CA LEU A 13 -9.10 6.65 3.71
C LEU A 13 -10.29 6.98 2.80
N LEU A 14 -10.71 6.06 1.92
CA LEU A 14 -11.90 6.24 1.08
C LEU A 14 -13.18 6.42 1.90
N ALA A 15 -13.30 5.68 3.00
CA ALA A 15 -14.38 5.86 3.95
C ALA A 15 -14.30 7.28 4.51
N ALA A 16 -13.20 7.67 5.15
CA ALA A 16 -13.02 8.97 5.79
C ALA A 16 -13.43 10.16 4.88
N ILE A 17 -13.01 10.17 3.62
CA ILE A 17 -13.34 11.24 2.65
C ILE A 17 -14.75 11.14 2.03
N GLY A 18 -15.56 10.16 2.43
CA GLY A 18 -16.93 9.98 1.94
C GLY A 18 -17.02 9.51 0.49
N LYS A 19 -15.96 8.88 -0.03
CA LYS A 19 -15.90 8.39 -1.43
C LYS A 19 -16.02 6.88 -1.54
N LEU A 20 -16.10 6.13 -0.43
CA LEU A 20 -16.31 4.69 -0.48
C LEU A 20 -17.69 4.35 -1.04
N LYS A 21 -17.72 3.62 -2.17
CA LYS A 21 -18.93 3.09 -2.80
C LYS A 21 -18.82 1.57 -2.89
N ALA A 22 -19.95 0.87 -2.73
CA ALA A 22 -20.00 -0.60 -2.80
C ALA A 22 -19.50 -1.16 -4.16
N LYS A 23 -19.67 -0.40 -5.25
CA LYS A 23 -19.17 -0.80 -6.58
C LYS A 23 -17.64 -0.87 -6.67
N TYR A 24 -16.91 -0.27 -5.73
CA TYR A 24 -15.45 -0.30 -5.70
C TYR A 24 -14.89 -1.49 -4.91
N THR A 25 -15.72 -2.22 -4.16
CA THR A 25 -15.27 -3.35 -3.33
C THR A 25 -14.45 -4.39 -4.11
N PRO A 26 -14.81 -4.78 -5.34
CA PRO A 26 -13.98 -5.73 -6.11
C PRO A 26 -12.58 -5.20 -6.45
N LEU A 27 -12.43 -3.87 -6.57
CA LEU A 27 -11.15 -3.23 -6.93
C LEU A 27 -10.14 -3.25 -5.77
N VAL A 28 -10.59 -3.53 -4.55
CA VAL A 28 -9.72 -3.72 -3.38
C VAL A 28 -8.69 -4.82 -3.64
N LEU A 29 -9.03 -5.85 -4.42
CA LEU A 29 -8.08 -6.93 -4.75
C LEU A 29 -6.83 -6.41 -5.46
N LEU A 30 -6.88 -5.25 -6.12
CA LEU A 30 -5.71 -4.64 -6.73
C LEU A 30 -4.69 -4.14 -5.72
N SER A 31 -5.06 -3.90 -4.47
CA SER A 31 -4.10 -3.57 -3.41
C SER A 31 -3.31 -4.78 -2.91
N ILE A 32 -3.68 -6.00 -3.30
CA ILE A 32 -2.97 -7.24 -3.00
C ILE A 32 -2.15 -7.69 -4.22
N LEU A 33 -2.48 -7.20 -5.42
CA LEU A 33 -1.86 -7.63 -6.67
C LEU A 33 -0.32 -7.50 -6.67
N PRO A 34 0.30 -6.42 -6.14
CA PRO A 34 1.75 -6.32 -6.15
C PRO A 34 2.47 -7.44 -5.40
N ASP A 35 1.88 -8.00 -4.32
CA ASP A 35 2.47 -9.10 -3.56
C ASP A 35 2.73 -10.35 -4.40
N PHE A 36 2.06 -10.50 -5.55
CA PHE A 36 2.33 -11.59 -6.49
C PHE A 36 3.74 -11.52 -7.09
N ASP A 37 4.44 -10.38 -7.02
CA ASP A 37 5.88 -10.33 -7.33
C ASP A 37 6.64 -11.35 -6.46
N LYS A 38 6.37 -11.39 -5.15
CA LYS A 38 7.06 -12.32 -4.23
C LYS A 38 6.88 -13.79 -4.63
N LEU A 39 5.83 -14.12 -5.38
CA LEU A 39 5.53 -15.47 -5.87
C LEU A 39 6.08 -15.74 -7.29
N PHE A 40 6.00 -14.76 -8.19
CA PHE A 40 6.19 -14.98 -9.63
C PHE A 40 7.21 -14.06 -10.30
N PHE A 41 7.54 -12.89 -9.75
CA PHE A 41 8.30 -11.85 -10.46
C PHE A 41 9.28 -11.06 -9.57
N LEU A 42 10.41 -10.63 -10.13
CA LEU A 42 11.39 -9.87 -9.37
C LEU A 42 11.08 -8.35 -9.36
N GLY A 43 9.98 -7.95 -8.72
CA GLY A 43 9.63 -6.54 -8.50
C GLY A 43 8.94 -5.82 -9.67
N ILE A 44 8.31 -6.55 -10.59
CA ILE A 44 7.63 -5.97 -11.77
C ILE A 44 6.38 -5.20 -11.36
N LEU A 45 5.58 -5.74 -10.45
CA LEU A 45 4.35 -5.12 -9.97
C LEU A 45 4.63 -4.05 -8.89
N HIS A 46 5.83 -4.02 -8.32
CA HIS A 46 6.28 -2.95 -7.42
C HIS A 46 7.03 -1.81 -8.11
N SER A 47 7.22 -1.89 -9.43
CA SER A 47 7.84 -0.83 -10.20
C SER A 47 6.83 0.19 -10.69
N VAL A 48 7.11 1.47 -10.45
CA VAL A 48 6.31 2.57 -11.01
C VAL A 48 6.47 2.63 -12.52
N VAL A 49 7.64 2.28 -13.07
CA VAL A 49 7.90 2.34 -14.51
C VAL A 49 6.95 1.41 -15.28
N THR A 50 6.82 0.17 -14.83
CA THR A 50 5.98 -0.86 -15.47
C THR A 50 4.50 -0.62 -15.15
N THR A 51 4.18 -0.32 -13.90
CA THR A 51 2.78 -0.19 -13.46
C THR A 51 2.15 1.11 -13.93
N ALA A 52 2.89 2.23 -13.98
CA ALA A 52 2.37 3.47 -14.56
C ALA A 52 2.03 3.30 -16.04
N LEU A 53 2.82 2.53 -16.80
CA LEU A 53 2.48 2.21 -18.20
C LEU A 53 1.22 1.36 -18.30
N ALA A 54 1.08 0.32 -17.47
CA ALA A 54 -0.12 -0.52 -17.42
C ALA A 54 -1.38 0.30 -17.07
N PHE A 55 -1.27 1.18 -16.07
CA PHE A 55 -2.36 2.09 -15.72
C PHE A 55 -2.62 3.13 -16.81
N ALA A 56 -1.60 3.68 -17.48
CA ALA A 56 -1.81 4.59 -18.60
C ALA A 56 -2.63 3.94 -19.72
N VAL A 57 -2.39 2.67 -20.02
CA VAL A 57 -3.23 1.87 -20.94
C VAL A 57 -4.65 1.73 -20.41
N LEU A 58 -4.83 1.40 -19.13
CA LEU A 58 -6.16 1.31 -18.51
C LEU A 58 -6.94 2.64 -18.62
N PHE A 59 -6.29 3.76 -18.30
CA PHE A 59 -6.84 5.11 -18.43
C PHE A 59 -7.25 5.42 -19.88
N TYR A 60 -6.40 5.06 -20.84
CA TYR A 60 -6.69 5.24 -22.26
C TYR A 60 -7.91 4.41 -22.70
N LEU A 61 -7.98 3.13 -22.30
CA LEU A 61 -9.07 2.23 -22.65
C LEU A 61 -10.39 2.67 -22.01
N GLU A 62 -10.40 3.05 -20.73
CA GLU A 62 -11.62 3.54 -20.08
C GLU A 62 -12.15 4.81 -20.75
N LYS A 63 -11.25 5.74 -21.10
CA LYS A 63 -11.62 6.96 -21.83
C LYS A 63 -12.29 6.64 -23.18
N ARG A 64 -11.80 5.63 -23.89
CA ARG A 64 -12.31 5.23 -25.21
C ARG A 64 -13.64 4.50 -25.12
N ILE A 65 -13.86 3.66 -24.10
CA ILE A 65 -15.03 2.78 -23.99
C ILE A 65 -16.16 3.43 -23.20
N LYS A 66 -15.85 4.08 -22.07
CA LYS A 66 -16.83 4.59 -21.11
C LYS A 66 -16.86 6.12 -21.01
N HIS A 67 -15.98 6.82 -21.74
CA HIS A 67 -15.83 8.29 -21.68
C HIS A 67 -15.62 8.85 -20.27
N GLY A 68 -15.01 8.06 -19.37
CA GLY A 68 -14.71 8.43 -17.99
C GLY A 68 -13.37 7.89 -17.52
N TYR A 69 -13.05 8.13 -16.25
CA TYR A 69 -11.80 7.68 -15.60
C TYR A 69 -12.03 7.10 -14.20
N GLU A 70 -13.29 6.88 -13.80
CA GLU A 70 -13.63 6.53 -12.42
C GLU A 70 -13.01 5.18 -12.03
N ILE A 71 -13.06 4.18 -12.92
CA ILE A 71 -12.53 2.86 -12.64
C ILE A 71 -11.00 2.90 -12.62
N SER A 72 -10.36 3.59 -13.55
CA SER A 72 -8.91 3.70 -13.63
C SER A 72 -8.33 4.43 -12.43
N VAL A 73 -8.98 5.52 -11.98
CA VAL A 73 -8.58 6.27 -10.79
C VAL A 73 -8.73 5.45 -9.52
N ILE A 74 -9.85 4.75 -9.34
CA ILE A 74 -10.03 3.93 -8.13
C ILE A 74 -9.12 2.69 -8.16
N SER A 75 -8.92 2.08 -9.33
CA SER A 75 -8.00 0.96 -9.50
C SER A 75 -6.55 1.37 -9.21
N SER A 76 -6.14 2.52 -9.75
CA SER A 76 -4.79 3.04 -9.52
C SER A 76 -4.60 3.42 -8.06
N TYR A 77 -5.62 4.00 -7.42
CA TYR A 77 -5.60 4.29 -5.99
C TYR A 77 -5.31 3.03 -5.15
N PHE A 78 -6.07 1.94 -5.35
CA PHE A 78 -5.84 0.70 -4.59
C PHE A 78 -4.45 0.12 -4.86
N PHE A 79 -4.04 0.05 -6.12
CA PHE A 79 -2.75 -0.49 -6.49
C PHE A 79 -1.57 0.35 -5.95
N PHE A 80 -1.55 1.65 -6.22
CA PHE A 80 -0.46 2.52 -5.78
C PHE A 80 -0.45 2.78 -4.28
N SER A 81 -1.59 2.61 -3.58
CA SER A 81 -1.58 2.60 -2.12
C SER A 81 -0.70 1.48 -1.55
N HIS A 82 -0.65 0.31 -2.20
CA HIS A 82 0.25 -0.77 -1.81
C HIS A 82 1.71 -0.34 -1.92
N LEU A 83 2.13 0.14 -3.09
CA LEU A 83 3.52 0.60 -3.33
C LEU A 83 3.90 1.74 -2.38
N PHE A 84 2.98 2.65 -2.11
CA PHE A 84 3.20 3.74 -1.18
C PHE A 84 3.39 3.25 0.26
N LEU A 85 2.56 2.31 0.71
CA LEU A 85 2.66 1.72 2.04
C LEU A 85 3.96 0.95 2.22
N ASP A 86 4.35 0.12 1.24
CA ASP A 86 5.63 -0.59 1.28
C ASP A 86 6.84 0.37 1.20
N PHE A 87 6.71 1.51 0.52
CA PHE A 87 7.74 2.55 0.51
C PHE A 87 7.94 3.17 1.90
N LEU A 88 6.92 3.18 2.76
CA LEU A 88 7.00 3.68 4.14
C LEU A 88 7.41 2.61 5.17
N ASP A 89 7.44 1.33 4.76
CA ASP A 89 7.72 0.18 5.61
C ASP A 89 9.02 -0.54 5.23
N GLY A 90 9.88 0.09 4.44
CA GLY A 90 11.11 -0.53 3.96
C GLY A 90 11.61 0.06 2.66
N PHE A 91 11.70 -0.76 1.63
CA PHE A 91 12.17 -0.36 0.30
C PHE A 91 11.33 -0.99 -0.80
N VAL A 92 11.15 -0.24 -1.89
CA VAL A 92 10.37 -0.67 -3.06
C VAL A 92 11.19 -0.46 -4.33
N PRO A 93 11.21 -1.41 -5.27
CA PRO A 93 11.95 -1.31 -6.54
C PRO A 93 11.28 -0.39 -7.57
N LEU A 94 11.12 0.89 -7.24
CA LEU A 94 10.34 1.86 -8.01
C LEU A 94 10.76 1.99 -9.48
N LEU A 95 12.05 1.80 -9.79
CA LEU A 95 12.63 1.99 -11.12
C LEU A 95 12.92 0.67 -11.86
N TYR A 96 12.48 -0.48 -11.37
CA TYR A 96 12.72 -1.76 -12.05
C TYR A 96 12.02 -1.79 -13.42
N PRO A 97 12.60 -2.36 -14.51
CA PRO A 97 13.89 -3.02 -14.60
C PRO A 97 15.08 -2.09 -14.89
N ILE A 98 14.88 -0.76 -14.97
CA ILE A 98 15.95 0.21 -15.26
C ILE A 98 17.02 0.16 -14.16
N SER A 99 16.60 0.02 -12.90
CA SER A 99 17.49 -0.18 -11.76
C SER A 99 17.02 -1.35 -10.88
N LYS A 100 17.98 -2.10 -10.33
CA LYS A 100 17.74 -3.15 -9.33
C LYS A 100 17.88 -2.65 -7.89
N ILE A 101 17.93 -1.33 -7.70
CA ILE A 101 17.98 -0.70 -6.38
C ILE A 101 16.56 -0.32 -5.98
N GLY A 102 16.11 -0.87 -4.85
CA GLY A 102 14.92 -0.43 -4.15
C GLY A 102 15.23 0.79 -3.28
N VAL A 103 14.23 1.66 -3.16
CA VAL A 103 14.28 2.89 -2.37
C VAL A 103 13.09 2.88 -1.42
N GLY A 104 13.29 3.34 -0.19
CA GLY A 104 12.18 3.65 0.69
C GLY A 104 12.60 4.39 1.94
N ILE A 105 11.67 4.49 2.87
CA ILE A 105 11.81 5.24 4.11
C ILE A 105 11.64 4.27 5.27
N VAL A 106 12.54 4.35 6.23
CA VAL A 106 12.42 3.64 7.51
C VAL A 106 12.25 4.66 8.62
N PHE A 107 11.40 4.32 9.58
CA PHE A 107 11.17 5.10 10.80
C PHE A 107 11.84 4.37 11.97
N PRO A 108 13.12 4.66 12.28
CA PRO A 108 13.89 3.91 13.28
C PRO A 108 13.52 4.28 14.73
N ALA A 109 12.45 5.03 14.95
CA ALA A 109 12.09 5.58 16.25
C ALA A 109 12.03 4.50 17.34
N LYS A 110 12.79 4.71 18.41
CA LYS A 110 12.85 3.78 19.56
C LYS A 110 12.28 4.44 20.79
N LEU A 111 11.40 3.72 21.48
CA LEU A 111 10.93 4.09 22.81
C LEU A 111 11.82 3.38 23.84
N LEU A 112 12.61 4.16 24.58
CA LEU A 112 13.42 3.67 25.68
C LEU A 112 12.67 3.89 27.00
N ILE A 113 12.22 2.79 27.61
CA ILE A 113 11.55 2.82 28.91
C ILE A 113 12.57 2.41 29.98
N GLY A 114 13.04 3.40 30.74
CA GLY A 114 13.88 3.20 31.92
C GLY A 114 13.06 3.23 33.22
N ASN A 115 13.71 2.90 34.34
CA ASN A 115 13.07 2.82 35.66
C ASN A 115 12.41 4.13 36.14
N SER A 116 12.75 5.29 35.56
CA SER A 116 12.20 6.61 35.97
C SER A 116 12.05 7.60 34.82
N SER A 117 12.27 7.18 33.57
CA SER A 117 12.23 8.07 32.41
C SER A 117 11.80 7.32 31.16
N VAL A 118 11.01 7.99 30.34
CA VAL A 118 10.67 7.56 28.99
C VAL A 118 11.38 8.50 28.03
N ALA A 119 12.25 7.95 27.19
CA ALA A 119 12.94 8.70 26.14
C ALA A 119 12.54 8.15 24.77
N VAL A 120 12.52 9.03 23.77
CA VAL A 120 12.33 8.64 22.37
C VAL A 120 13.58 9.03 21.59
N GLU A 121 14.21 8.05 20.97
CA GLU A 121 15.39 8.24 20.12
C GLU A 121 15.05 7.94 18.66
N ASP A 122 15.93 8.36 17.73
CA ASP A 122 15.84 8.02 16.30
C ASP A 122 14.53 8.44 15.61
N ILE A 123 13.96 9.58 16.00
CA ILE A 123 12.62 10.04 15.56
C ILE A 123 12.58 10.38 14.05
N PHE A 124 13.72 10.76 13.46
CA PHE A 124 13.76 11.22 12.08
C PHE A 124 13.73 10.07 11.09
N PRO A 125 12.88 10.15 10.03
CA PRO A 125 12.86 9.15 8.97
C PRO A 125 14.19 9.12 8.22
N GLN A 126 14.61 7.91 7.83
CA GLN A 126 15.85 7.69 7.08
C GLN A 126 15.53 7.09 5.71
N LEU A 127 16.21 7.59 4.68
CA LEU A 127 16.14 7.01 3.35
C LEU A 127 17.03 5.76 3.31
N VAL A 128 16.48 4.65 2.85
CA VAL A 128 17.20 3.39 2.70
C VAL A 128 17.25 2.94 1.25
N PHE A 129 18.38 2.34 0.89
CA PHE A 129 18.62 1.74 -0.42
C PHE A 129 19.00 0.28 -0.23
N SER A 130 18.35 -0.61 -0.97
CA SER A 130 18.67 -2.03 -0.94
C SER A 130 18.55 -2.62 -2.33
N GLU A 131 19.45 -3.54 -2.68
CA GLU A 131 19.29 -4.34 -3.89
C GLU A 131 18.08 -5.29 -3.75
N LEU A 132 17.35 -5.50 -4.85
CA LEU A 132 16.30 -6.53 -4.85
C LEU A 132 16.93 -7.90 -4.61
N LYS A 133 16.40 -8.60 -3.61
CA LYS A 133 16.65 -10.02 -3.38
C LYS A 133 15.30 -10.74 -3.30
N PRO A 134 15.22 -12.01 -3.73
CA PRO A 134 14.03 -12.83 -3.48
C PRO A 134 13.75 -12.86 -1.98
N SER A 135 12.53 -12.50 -1.57
CA SER A 135 12.12 -12.60 -0.18
C SER A 135 11.66 -14.03 0.13
N ASN A 136 12.17 -14.61 1.21
CA ASN A 136 11.75 -15.93 1.70
C ASN A 136 10.70 -15.85 2.82
N CYS A 137 10.30 -14.63 3.22
CA CYS A 137 9.40 -14.43 4.34
C CYS A 137 8.18 -13.61 3.91
N TYR A 138 7.01 -14.09 4.33
CA TYR A 138 5.72 -13.49 4.04
C TYR A 138 4.92 -13.36 5.34
N GLU A 139 4.63 -12.14 5.74
CA GLU A 139 3.76 -11.88 6.88
C GLU A 139 2.33 -11.70 6.35
N LEU A 140 1.53 -12.76 6.40
CA LEU A 140 0.13 -12.73 5.94
C LEU A 140 -0.73 -11.77 6.78
N PHE A 141 -0.47 -11.76 8.09
CA PHE A 141 -1.28 -11.05 9.08
C PHE A 141 -0.38 -10.48 10.17
N SER A 142 -0.59 -9.22 10.51
CA SER A 142 0.04 -8.56 11.65
C SER A 142 -1.01 -8.03 12.62
N GLY A 143 -0.61 -7.75 13.87
CA GLY A 143 -1.49 -7.10 14.85
C GLY A 143 -1.98 -5.72 14.37
N PHE A 144 -1.14 -4.98 13.63
CA PHE A 144 -1.50 -3.69 13.04
C PHE A 144 -2.53 -3.85 11.91
N GLY A 145 -2.39 -4.88 11.08
CA GLY A 145 -3.35 -5.23 10.04
C GLY A 145 -4.73 -5.56 10.62
N PHE A 146 -4.78 -6.37 11.68
CA PHE A 146 -6.02 -6.66 12.41
C PHE A 146 -6.64 -5.41 13.04
N ALA A 147 -5.83 -4.55 13.66
CA ALA A 147 -6.31 -3.30 14.23
C ALA A 147 -6.93 -2.38 13.15
N SER A 148 -6.29 -2.29 11.98
CA SER A 148 -6.79 -1.53 10.83
C SER A 148 -8.13 -2.09 10.32
N MET A 149 -8.25 -3.41 10.23
CA MET A 149 -9.51 -4.08 9.87
C MET A 149 -10.65 -3.75 10.84
N ILE A 150 -10.41 -3.90 12.15
CA ILE A 150 -11.40 -3.60 13.19
C ILE A 150 -11.82 -2.14 13.12
N PHE A 151 -10.85 -1.23 12.98
CA PHE A 151 -11.11 0.20 12.88
C PHE A 151 -11.98 0.55 11.66
N PHE A 152 -11.71 -0.05 10.50
CA PHE A 152 -12.55 0.11 9.32
C PHE A 152 -14.00 -0.32 9.59
N PHE A 153 -14.22 -1.48 10.20
CA PHE A 153 -15.57 -1.95 10.50
C PHE A 153 -16.29 -1.05 11.51
N LEU A 154 -15.58 -0.50 12.49
CA LEU A 154 -16.13 0.51 13.40
C LEU A 154 -16.61 1.75 12.63
N ILE A 155 -15.80 2.30 11.71
CA ILE A 155 -16.21 3.44 10.87
C ILE A 155 -17.52 3.14 10.13
N ILE A 156 -17.63 1.96 9.52
CA ILE A 156 -18.84 1.56 8.78
C ILE A 156 -20.04 1.38 9.71
N ALA A 157 -19.84 0.78 10.88
CA ALA A 157 -20.91 0.57 11.86
C ALA A 157 -21.48 1.89 12.41
N PHE A 158 -20.62 2.86 12.71
CA PHE A 158 -21.05 4.16 13.20
C PHE A 158 -21.72 5.02 12.12
N ARG A 159 -21.27 4.92 10.86
CA ARG A 159 -21.89 5.64 9.73
C ARG A 159 -23.30 5.20 9.38
N ARG A 160 -23.68 3.96 9.70
CA ARG A 160 -25.05 3.46 9.45
C ARG A 160 -26.09 3.98 10.45
N LYS A 161 -25.64 4.63 11.54
CA LYS A 161 -26.51 5.10 12.63
C LYS A 161 -26.78 6.61 12.61
N GLY A 162 -26.18 7.35 11.69
CA GLY A 162 -26.44 8.79 11.47
C GLY A 162 -27.01 9.00 10.07
#